data_AF-A0ABC8IUV9-F1
#
_entry.id   AF-A0ABC8IUV9-F1
#
_cell.length_a   1.000
_cell.length_b   1.000
_cell.length_c   1.000
_cell.angle_alpha   90.00
_cell.angle_beta   90.00
_cell.angle_gamma   90.00
#
_symmetry.space_group_name_H-M   'P 1'
#
loop_
_entity.id
_entity.type
_entity.pdbx_description
1 polymer ?
#
loop_
_entity_poly.entity_id
_entity_poly.type
_entity_poly.pdbx_seq_one_letter_code
_entity_poly.pdbx_strand_id
1 'polypeptide(L)'
;MPLVEKLDNTKEEEEDDDDSPVYLPYDLRLKEPHAGVSGIVGGSLAAWITGRDVLVNGKKRSPISADVFGSACYTFQKGKFSKLYGDLTRVDARVDVSSASALAKRIFHAIRRSSKKTEDTSGSPRLNMIFQQQVAGPIVFKVDSQFQVGAGKYGAQMEDLIYSLNYSLRLLESGKVVAWYSPKRKEGMVELQVYEF
;
A
#
# COMPACT_ATOMS: atom_id res chain seq x y z
N MET A 1 63.64 13.88 46.65
CA MET A 1 62.88 12.66 46.98
C MET A 1 61.47 12.81 46.44
N PRO A 2 60.82 11.75 45.96
CA PRO A 2 60.64 11.53 44.52
C PRO A 2 59.16 11.44 44.04
N LEU A 3 59.00 11.48 42.70
CA LEU A 3 58.14 10.66 41.82
C LEU A 3 56.59 10.69 41.92
N VAL A 4 55.99 10.95 40.73
CA VAL A 4 54.85 10.23 40.09
C VAL A 4 53.45 10.68 40.58
N GLU A 5 52.46 11.01 39.74
CA GLU A 5 52.05 10.41 38.46
C GLU A 5 51.23 11.40 37.59
N LYS A 6 51.36 11.25 36.27
CA LYS A 6 50.54 11.91 35.23
C LYS A 6 49.09 11.46 35.32
N LEU A 7 48.15 12.35 34.97
CA LEU A 7 46.91 11.98 34.28
C LEU A 7 46.55 13.14 33.34
N ASP A 8 47.03 12.97 32.11
CA ASP A 8 46.50 13.62 30.92
C ASP A 8 45.10 13.04 30.68
N ASN A 9 44.10 13.89 30.53
CA ASN A 9 42.77 13.47 30.08
C ASN A 9 42.18 14.60 29.24
N THR A 10 42.84 14.87 28.13
CA THR A 10 42.27 15.62 27.02
C THR A 10 41.18 14.73 26.43
N LYS A 11 39.92 15.02 26.77
CA LYS A 11 38.76 14.43 26.10
C LYS A 11 38.71 15.04 24.71
N GLU A 12 39.24 14.31 23.75
CA GLU A 12 39.04 14.56 22.34
C GLU A 12 37.53 14.47 22.07
N GLU A 13 36.99 15.59 21.60
CA GLU A 13 35.67 15.68 21.00
C GLU A 13 35.73 14.87 19.70
N GLU A 14 35.13 13.68 19.69
CA GLU A 14 34.78 13.02 18.43
C GLU A 14 33.56 13.75 17.85
N GLU A 15 33.83 14.85 17.14
CA GLU A 15 32.95 15.30 16.06
C GLU A 15 33.02 14.21 14.99
N ASP A 16 32.00 13.35 14.96
CA ASP A 16 31.68 12.51 13.81
C ASP A 16 31.32 13.43 12.63
N ASP A 17 32.33 14.02 11.99
CA ASP A 17 32.26 14.63 10.67
C ASP A 17 32.01 13.50 9.65
N ASP A 18 30.77 13.03 9.59
CA ASP A 18 30.25 12.25 8.48
C ASP A 18 30.12 13.21 7.29
N ASP A 19 31.27 13.54 6.70
CA ASP A 19 31.50 14.42 5.54
C ASP A 19 30.97 13.80 4.24
N SER A 20 29.83 13.12 4.34
CA SER A 20 29.02 12.74 3.20
C SER A 20 28.29 14.01 2.73
N PRO A 21 28.43 14.41 1.45
CA PRO A 21 27.65 15.52 0.93
C PRO A 21 26.17 15.24 1.20
N VAL A 22 25.55 16.08 2.04
CA VAL A 22 24.14 15.96 2.42
C VAL A 22 23.31 16.28 1.18
N TYR A 23 23.12 15.27 0.33
CA TYR A 23 22.22 15.38 -0.80
C TYR A 23 20.80 15.45 -0.25
N LEU A 24 20.20 16.65 -0.36
CA LEU A 24 18.79 16.84 -0.05
C LEU A 24 17.95 15.86 -0.89
N PRO A 25 17.06 15.08 -0.26
CA PRO A 25 16.20 14.16 -0.98
C PRO A 25 15.30 14.94 -1.95
N TYR A 26 14.96 14.32 -3.08
CA TYR A 26 14.00 14.89 -4.03
C TYR A 26 12.60 15.01 -3.44
N ASP A 27 12.28 14.20 -2.44
CA ASP A 27 11.04 14.20 -1.68
C ASP A 27 11.34 13.81 -0.23
N LEU A 28 10.98 14.66 0.73
CA LEU A 28 11.24 14.44 2.16
C LEU A 28 10.58 13.16 2.70
N ARG A 29 9.44 12.74 2.14
CA ARG A 29 8.71 11.53 2.56
C ARG A 29 9.45 10.24 2.22
N LEU A 30 10.39 10.32 1.28
CA LEU A 30 11.17 9.20 0.78
C LEU A 30 12.63 9.24 1.27
N LYS A 31 12.95 10.17 2.18
CA LYS A 31 14.28 10.33 2.78
C LYS A 31 14.75 9.08 3.52
N GLU A 32 13.82 8.37 4.17
CA GLU A 32 14.15 7.26 5.05
C GLU A 32 13.76 5.91 4.43
N PRO A 33 14.74 4.99 4.25
CA PRO A 33 14.44 3.64 3.86
C PRO A 33 13.70 2.96 5.01
N HIS A 34 12.62 2.27 4.69
CA HIS A 34 11.81 1.61 5.70
C HIS A 34 11.20 0.33 5.15
N ALA A 35 10.98 -0.61 6.06
CA ALA A 35 10.19 -1.80 5.80
C ALA A 35 9.12 -1.87 6.90
N GLY A 36 7.86 -2.03 6.51
CA GLY A 36 6.73 -1.98 7.42
C GLY A 36 5.65 -2.97 7.04
N VAL A 37 4.95 -3.48 8.06
CA VAL A 37 3.67 -4.15 7.90
C VAL A 37 2.64 -3.27 8.58
N SER A 38 1.55 -2.97 7.88
CA SER A 38 0.39 -2.27 8.43
C SER A 38 -0.88 -3.02 8.09
N GLY A 39 -1.95 -2.77 8.83
CA GLY A 39 -3.23 -3.38 8.56
C GLY A 39 -4.37 -2.57 9.12
N ILE A 40 -5.53 -2.73 8.51
CA ILE A 40 -6.77 -2.06 8.91
C ILE A 40 -7.83 -3.15 9.08
N VAL A 41 -8.64 -3.03 10.13
CA VAL A 41 -9.81 -3.89 10.34
C VAL A 41 -10.99 -3.00 10.64
N GLY A 42 -12.11 -3.24 9.99
CA GLY A 42 -13.36 -2.49 10.13
C GLY A 42 -14.57 -3.41 10.11
N GLY A 43 -15.71 -2.89 10.55
CA GLY A 43 -16.97 -3.62 10.57
C GLY A 43 -18.10 -2.80 9.98
N SER A 44 -19.09 -3.49 9.40
CA SER A 44 -20.35 -2.91 8.95
C SER A 44 -21.51 -3.58 9.68
N LEU A 45 -22.45 -2.78 10.17
CA LEU A 45 -23.72 -3.24 10.73
C LEU A 45 -24.85 -2.53 10.00
N ALA A 46 -25.84 -3.28 9.55
CA ALA A 46 -27.05 -2.76 8.95
C ALA A 46 -28.27 -3.38 9.63
N ALA A 47 -29.28 -2.56 9.91
CA ALA A 47 -30.55 -2.98 10.49
C ALA A 47 -31.72 -2.39 9.69
N TRP A 48 -32.77 -3.18 9.47
CA TRP A 48 -33.96 -2.78 8.74
C TRP A 48 -35.08 -2.45 9.73
N ILE A 49 -35.55 -1.21 9.73
CA ILE A 49 -36.53 -0.71 10.71
C ILE A 49 -37.99 -0.96 10.26
N THR A 50 -38.24 -1.06 8.95
CA THR A 50 -39.59 -1.35 8.43
C THR A 50 -39.74 -2.84 8.13
N GLY A 51 -40.12 -3.60 9.15
CA GLY A 51 -40.41 -5.02 9.06
C GLY A 51 -41.73 -5.30 8.33
N ARG A 52 -41.64 -5.66 7.05
CA ARG A 52 -42.45 -6.78 6.56
C ARG A 52 -41.49 -7.94 6.39
N ASP A 53 -41.88 -9.14 6.79
CA ASP A 53 -41.19 -10.38 6.44
C ASP A 53 -41.09 -10.43 4.90
N VAL A 54 -40.03 -9.83 4.34
CA VAL A 54 -39.75 -9.95 2.91
C VAL A 54 -39.22 -11.36 2.77
N LEU A 55 -40.12 -12.24 2.38
CA LEU A 55 -39.83 -13.62 2.01
C LEU A 55 -38.99 -13.60 0.72
N VAL A 56 -37.71 -13.25 0.82
CA VAL A 56 -36.78 -13.37 -0.30
C VAL A 56 -36.43 -14.84 -0.39
N ASN A 57 -37.04 -15.52 -1.37
CA ASN A 57 -36.75 -16.91 -1.71
C ASN A 57 -37.08 -17.93 -0.57
N GLY A 58 -38.15 -17.70 0.19
CA GLY A 58 -38.66 -18.66 1.18
C GLY A 58 -37.91 -18.75 2.51
N LYS A 59 -36.91 -17.90 2.77
CA LYS A 59 -36.14 -17.87 4.04
C LYS A 59 -36.34 -16.58 4.81
N LYS A 60 -36.60 -16.70 6.13
CA LYS A 60 -36.56 -15.57 7.08
C LYS A 60 -35.16 -14.96 7.07
N ARG A 61 -35.04 -13.71 6.63
CA ARG A 61 -33.78 -12.96 6.69
C ARG A 61 -33.75 -12.22 8.02
N SER A 62 -32.61 -12.23 8.72
CA SER A 62 -32.47 -11.47 9.96
C SER A 62 -32.64 -9.97 9.65
N PRO A 63 -33.37 -9.21 10.48
CA PRO A 63 -33.54 -7.76 10.31
C PRO A 63 -32.22 -7.00 10.54
N ILE A 64 -31.19 -7.68 11.07
CA ILE A 64 -29.86 -7.16 11.32
C ILE A 64 -28.85 -8.00 10.52
N SER A 65 -27.91 -7.33 9.85
CA SER A 65 -26.74 -7.95 9.22
C SER A 65 -25.47 -7.26 9.71
N ALA A 66 -24.44 -8.06 10.00
CA ALA A 66 -23.13 -7.57 10.39
C ALA A 66 -22.05 -8.25 9.54
N ASP A 67 -21.01 -7.52 9.20
CA ASP A 67 -19.86 -8.01 8.44
C ASP A 67 -18.57 -7.33 8.89
N VAL A 68 -17.44 -7.99 8.65
CA VAL A 68 -16.10 -7.47 8.98
C VAL A 68 -15.32 -7.37 7.68
N PHE A 69 -14.58 -6.29 7.49
CA PHE A 69 -13.67 -6.11 6.38
C PHE A 69 -12.30 -5.73 6.92
N GLY A 70 -11.27 -5.91 6.12
CA GLY A 70 -9.93 -5.54 6.55
C GLY A 70 -8.93 -5.58 5.43
N SER A 71 -7.75 -5.04 5.70
CA SER A 71 -6.64 -5.05 4.79
C SER A 71 -5.33 -5.24 5.53
N ALA A 72 -4.36 -5.84 4.85
CA ALA A 72 -2.98 -5.93 5.30
C ALA A 72 -2.09 -5.38 4.18
N CYS A 73 -1.15 -4.53 4.52
CA CYS A 73 -0.19 -3.91 3.62
C CYS A 73 1.22 -4.22 4.11
N TYR A 74 2.07 -4.61 3.19
CA TYR A 74 3.51 -4.72 3.39
C TYR A 74 4.19 -3.71 2.50
N THR A 75 5.02 -2.85 3.08
CA THR A 75 5.76 -1.82 2.36
C THR A 75 7.25 -2.06 2.55
N PHE A 76 8.00 -2.01 1.47
CA PHE A 76 9.45 -2.12 1.48
C PHE A 76 10.02 -1.02 0.60
N GLN A 77 10.83 -0.15 1.18
CA GLN A 77 11.50 0.93 0.48
C GLN A 77 13.00 0.83 0.71
N LYS A 78 13.74 0.83 -0.39
CA LYS A 78 15.20 0.90 -0.44
C LYS A 78 15.62 2.28 -0.93
N GLY A 79 16.60 2.84 -0.23
CA GLY A 79 17.27 4.12 -0.55
C GLY A 79 16.57 5.37 -0.04
N LYS A 80 17.24 6.50 -0.26
CA LYS A 80 16.90 7.81 0.34
C LYS A 80 16.36 8.83 -0.66
N PHE A 81 16.21 8.43 -1.93
CA PHE A 81 15.75 9.27 -3.04
C PHE A 81 16.45 10.63 -3.12
N SER A 82 17.78 10.63 -3.01
CA SER A 82 18.65 11.80 -3.07
C SER A 82 19.64 11.76 -4.24
N LYS A 83 20.05 10.56 -4.68
CA LYS A 83 20.98 10.38 -5.80
C LYS A 83 20.30 10.48 -7.16
N LEU A 84 21.09 10.76 -8.20
CA LEU A 84 20.60 10.91 -9.58
C LEU A 84 20.03 9.63 -10.19
N TYR A 85 20.49 8.44 -9.80
CA TYR A 85 20.05 7.18 -10.40
C TYR A 85 20.05 6.04 -9.39
N GLY A 86 19.08 5.13 -9.53
CA GLY A 86 19.05 3.86 -8.80
C GLY A 86 18.99 3.96 -7.28
N ASP A 87 18.56 5.09 -6.74
CA ASP A 87 18.48 5.30 -5.30
C ASP A 87 17.19 4.70 -4.74
N LEU A 88 16.05 5.06 -5.34
CA LEU A 88 14.75 4.65 -4.82
C LEU A 88 14.19 3.43 -5.55
N THR A 89 13.96 2.37 -4.79
CA THR A 89 13.12 1.24 -5.18
C THR A 89 12.15 0.97 -4.04
N ARG A 90 10.85 0.98 -4.32
CA ARG A 90 9.81 0.72 -3.34
C ARG A 90 8.82 -0.29 -3.89
N VAL A 91 8.40 -1.20 -3.02
CA VAL A 91 7.42 -2.25 -3.30
C VAL A 91 6.39 -2.20 -2.19
N ASP A 92 5.13 -2.04 -2.55
CA ASP A 92 4.02 -2.15 -1.63
C ASP A 92 3.10 -3.29 -2.08
N ALA A 93 2.78 -4.21 -1.19
CA ALA A 93 1.87 -5.32 -1.44
C ALA A 93 0.72 -5.23 -0.44
N ARG A 94 -0.50 -5.10 -0.93
CA ARG A 94 -1.69 -4.93 -0.10
C ARG A 94 -2.74 -5.97 -0.45
N VAL A 95 -3.26 -6.64 0.58
CA VAL A 95 -4.39 -7.56 0.48
C VAL A 95 -5.59 -6.91 1.15
N ASP A 96 -6.67 -6.73 0.42
CA ASP A 96 -7.95 -6.22 0.90
C ASP A 96 -9.00 -7.35 0.91
N VAL A 97 -9.72 -7.49 2.02
CA VAL A 97 -10.85 -8.41 2.19
C VAL A 97 -12.09 -7.56 2.42
N SER A 98 -12.97 -7.49 1.43
CA SER A 98 -14.20 -6.69 1.48
C SER A 98 -15.27 -7.25 2.43
N SER A 99 -15.26 -8.56 2.71
CA SER A 99 -16.25 -9.23 3.54
C SER A 99 -15.70 -10.54 4.10
N ALA A 100 -15.49 -10.59 5.41
CA ALA A 100 -15.05 -11.78 6.13
C ALA A 100 -16.13 -12.87 6.10
N SER A 101 -17.40 -12.49 6.21
CA SER A 101 -18.51 -13.44 6.18
C SER A 101 -18.69 -14.09 4.80
N ALA A 102 -18.52 -13.34 3.71
CA ALA A 102 -18.56 -13.88 2.36
C ALA A 102 -17.31 -14.74 2.05
N LEU A 103 -16.13 -14.30 2.49
CA LEU A 103 -14.88 -15.07 2.37
C LEU A 103 -14.99 -16.42 3.10
N ALA A 104 -15.47 -16.42 4.35
CA ALA A 104 -15.63 -17.63 5.15
C ALA A 104 -16.62 -18.62 4.51
N LYS A 105 -17.78 -18.12 4.03
CA LYS A 105 -18.74 -18.94 3.28
C LYS A 105 -18.12 -19.58 2.04
N ARG A 106 -17.28 -18.82 1.33
CA ARG A 106 -16.59 -19.28 0.12
C ARG A 106 -15.58 -20.39 0.44
N ILE A 107 -14.73 -20.19 1.45
CA ILE A 107 -13.76 -21.19 1.90
C ILE A 107 -14.49 -22.46 2.37
N PHE A 108 -15.55 -22.29 3.15
CA PHE A 108 -16.35 -23.40 3.65
C PHE A 108 -16.98 -24.23 2.51
N HIS A 109 -17.59 -23.57 1.52
CA HIS A 109 -18.13 -24.26 0.34
C HIS A 109 -17.05 -24.94 -0.50
N ALA A 110 -15.87 -24.34 -0.66
CA ALA A 110 -14.75 -24.93 -1.39
C ALA A 110 -14.25 -26.22 -0.72
N ILE A 111 -14.11 -26.21 0.62
CA ILE A 111 -13.69 -27.39 1.40
C ILE A 111 -14.77 -28.48 1.34
N ARG A 112 -16.06 -28.12 1.39
CA ARG A 112 -17.17 -29.08 1.37
C ARG A 112 -17.43 -29.75 0.01
N ARG A 113 -16.64 -29.46 -1.04
CA ARG A 113 -16.79 -29.97 -2.43
C ARG A 113 -18.21 -29.80 -3.01
N SER A 114 -19.04 -28.92 -2.46
CA SER A 114 -20.35 -28.61 -3.03
C SER A 114 -20.12 -27.65 -4.19
N SER A 115 -19.94 -28.19 -5.39
CA SER A 115 -19.73 -27.46 -6.63
C SER A 115 -21.02 -26.75 -7.06
N LYS A 116 -21.47 -25.76 -6.28
CA LYS A 116 -22.31 -24.68 -6.81
C LYS A 116 -21.39 -23.50 -7.03
N LYS A 117 -21.03 -23.28 -8.29
CA LYS A 117 -20.48 -21.99 -8.75
C LYS A 117 -21.56 -20.94 -8.51
N THR A 118 -21.65 -20.39 -7.30
CA THR A 118 -22.22 -19.07 -7.14
C THR A 118 -21.12 -18.09 -7.51
N GLU A 119 -21.36 -17.29 -8.55
CA GLU A 119 -20.56 -16.13 -8.96
C GLU A 119 -20.64 -15.00 -7.92
N ASP A 120 -20.54 -15.33 -6.64
CA ASP A 120 -20.58 -14.35 -5.57
C ASP A 120 -19.18 -13.71 -5.47
N THR A 121 -18.94 -12.77 -6.38
CA THR A 121 -17.76 -11.90 -6.49
C THR A 121 -17.53 -11.07 -5.21
N SER A 122 -18.54 -10.95 -4.34
CA SER A 122 -18.51 -10.13 -3.12
C SER A 122 -17.57 -10.63 -2.02
N GLY A 123 -17.11 -11.88 -2.08
CA GLY A 123 -16.20 -12.47 -1.08
C GLY A 123 -14.77 -12.72 -1.55
N SER A 124 -14.39 -12.29 -2.76
CA SER A 124 -13.01 -12.44 -3.25
C SER A 124 -12.07 -11.42 -2.61
N PRO A 125 -10.92 -11.85 -2.05
CA PRO A 125 -9.89 -10.90 -1.66
C PRO A 125 -9.34 -10.18 -2.91
N ARG A 126 -8.97 -8.91 -2.73
CA ARG A 126 -8.28 -8.11 -3.73
C ARG A 126 -6.82 -7.98 -3.31
N LEU A 127 -5.91 -8.11 -4.25
CA LEU A 127 -4.48 -7.98 -4.08
C LEU A 127 -4.00 -6.81 -4.93
N ASN A 128 -3.54 -5.75 -4.30
CA ASN A 128 -2.92 -4.60 -4.96
C ASN A 128 -1.41 -4.71 -4.79
N MET A 129 -0.67 -4.62 -5.88
CA MET A 129 0.78 -4.61 -5.90
C MET A 129 1.24 -3.33 -6.57
N ILE A 130 2.00 -2.54 -5.83
CA ILE A 130 2.59 -1.29 -6.28
C ILE A 130 4.09 -1.48 -6.36
N PHE A 131 4.65 -1.22 -7.53
CA PHE A 131 6.08 -1.14 -7.75
C PHE A 131 6.46 0.30 -8.09
N GLN A 132 7.44 0.85 -7.40
CA GLN A 132 7.89 2.22 -7.59
C GLN A 132 9.41 2.23 -7.74
N GLN A 133 9.90 2.76 -8.86
CA GLN A 133 11.31 2.78 -9.20
C GLN A 133 11.70 4.16 -9.70
N GLN A 134 12.77 4.72 -9.12
CA GLN A 134 13.40 5.92 -9.67
C GLN A 134 14.00 5.60 -11.03
N VAL A 135 13.67 6.45 -12.00
CA VAL A 135 14.20 6.40 -13.37
C VAL A 135 15.45 7.25 -13.46
N ALA A 136 15.31 8.55 -13.18
CA ALA A 136 16.39 9.52 -13.25
C ALA A 136 16.05 10.77 -12.43
N GLY A 137 16.97 11.21 -11.58
CA GLY A 137 16.82 12.35 -10.69
C GLY A 137 15.46 12.35 -9.96
N PRO A 138 14.65 13.40 -10.09
CA PRO A 138 13.34 13.52 -9.42
C PRO A 138 12.23 12.64 -10.05
N ILE A 139 12.52 11.91 -11.14
CA ILE A 139 11.54 11.14 -11.89
C ILE A 139 11.43 9.73 -11.31
N VAL A 140 10.21 9.36 -10.94
CA VAL A 140 9.86 8.05 -10.40
C VAL A 140 8.76 7.45 -11.24
N PHE A 141 8.99 6.24 -11.73
CA PHE A 141 7.97 5.44 -12.38
C PHE A 141 7.30 4.55 -11.34
N LYS A 142 5.97 4.53 -11.34
CA LYS A 142 5.15 3.72 -10.46
C LYS A 142 4.20 2.88 -11.31
N VAL A 143 4.05 1.62 -10.93
CA VAL A 143 3.10 0.69 -11.52
C VAL A 143 2.22 0.18 -10.39
N ASP A 144 0.93 0.42 -10.49
CA ASP A 144 -0.07 -0.12 -9.57
C ASP A 144 -0.88 -1.18 -10.30
N SER A 145 -0.92 -2.38 -9.74
CA SER A 145 -1.62 -3.53 -10.32
C SER A 145 -2.60 -4.09 -9.32
N GLN A 146 -3.86 -4.23 -9.73
CA GLN A 146 -4.93 -4.73 -8.90
C GLN A 146 -5.43 -6.06 -9.44
N PHE A 147 -5.41 -7.08 -8.58
CA PHE A 147 -5.86 -8.43 -8.87
C PHE A 147 -6.99 -8.84 -7.95
N GLN A 148 -8.00 -9.50 -8.50
CA GLN A 148 -9.06 -10.14 -7.74
C GLN A 148 -8.77 -11.64 -7.63
N VAL A 149 -8.58 -12.12 -6.40
CA VAL A 149 -8.21 -13.51 -6.12
C VAL A 149 -9.47 -14.37 -6.05
N GLY A 150 -9.48 -15.45 -6.83
CA GLY A 150 -10.59 -16.38 -6.97
C GLY A 150 -11.54 -16.06 -8.13
N ALA A 151 -11.25 -15.07 -8.97
CA ALA A 151 -12.00 -14.81 -10.20
C ALA A 151 -11.26 -15.37 -11.43
N GLY A 152 -12.00 -15.91 -12.41
CA GLY A 152 -11.45 -16.37 -13.70
C GLY A 152 -10.89 -17.81 -13.74
N LYS A 153 -10.41 -18.22 -14.92
CA LYS A 153 -9.94 -19.60 -15.22
C LYS A 153 -8.70 -20.02 -14.41
N TYR A 154 -7.85 -19.07 -14.03
CA TYR A 154 -6.60 -19.31 -13.30
C TYR A 154 -6.68 -18.95 -11.81
N GLY A 155 -7.87 -18.59 -11.30
CA GLY A 155 -8.05 -18.23 -9.90
C GLY A 155 -7.50 -16.86 -9.51
N ALA A 156 -7.08 -16.02 -10.47
CA ALA A 156 -6.85 -14.60 -10.29
C ALA A 156 -7.24 -13.85 -11.57
N GLN A 157 -7.90 -12.71 -11.42
CA GLN A 157 -8.28 -11.84 -12.54
C GLN A 157 -7.67 -10.45 -12.32
N MET A 158 -6.97 -9.93 -13.33
CA MET A 158 -6.45 -8.56 -13.27
C MET A 158 -7.61 -7.56 -13.42
N GLU A 159 -7.88 -6.82 -12.36
CA GLU A 159 -8.95 -5.83 -12.29
C GLU A 159 -8.52 -4.49 -12.84
N ASP A 160 -7.30 -4.03 -12.54
CA ASP A 160 -6.78 -2.77 -13.04
C ASP A 160 -5.25 -2.80 -13.13
N LEU A 161 -4.72 -1.93 -13.98
CA LEU A 161 -3.30 -1.68 -14.13
C LEU A 161 -3.14 -0.19 -14.42
N ILE A 162 -2.39 0.50 -13.58
CA ILE A 162 -2.16 1.93 -13.68
C ILE A 162 -0.65 2.16 -13.76
N TYR A 163 -0.23 2.84 -14.81
CA TYR A 163 1.11 3.36 -14.94
C TYR A 163 1.11 4.80 -14.48
N SER A 164 2.07 5.17 -13.65
CA SER A 164 2.20 6.53 -13.14
C SER A 164 3.65 7.00 -13.26
N LEU A 165 3.82 8.25 -13.67
CA LEU A 165 5.09 8.94 -13.72
C LEU A 165 5.01 10.13 -12.77
N ASN A 166 5.82 10.08 -11.71
CA ASN A 166 5.90 11.11 -10.70
C ASN A 166 7.17 11.93 -10.93
N TYR A 167 7.04 13.25 -10.91
CA TYR A 167 8.16 14.18 -10.93
C TYR A 167 8.13 15.00 -9.63
N SER A 168 9.09 14.76 -8.74
CA SER A 168 9.20 15.47 -7.47
C SER A 168 9.88 16.84 -7.64
N LEU A 169 9.20 17.89 -7.19
CA LEU A 169 9.66 19.26 -7.27
C LEU A 169 10.44 19.60 -5.98
N ARG A 170 11.78 19.51 -6.05
CA ARG A 170 12.69 19.86 -4.93
C ARG A 170 12.41 21.24 -4.31
N LEU A 171 12.00 22.21 -5.13
CA LEU A 171 11.71 23.59 -4.70
C LEU A 171 10.48 23.70 -3.79
N LEU A 172 9.60 22.70 -3.81
CA LEU A 172 8.34 22.69 -3.06
C LEU A 172 8.35 21.68 -1.92
N GLU A 173 9.54 21.19 -1.51
CA GLU A 173 9.83 20.21 -0.43
C GLU A 173 9.14 18.82 -0.57
N SER A 174 7.84 18.79 -0.85
CA SER A 174 7.01 17.60 -1.10
C SER A 174 6.08 17.75 -2.33
N GLY A 175 6.15 18.86 -3.07
CA GLY A 175 5.35 19.03 -4.29
C GLY A 175 5.73 18.01 -5.38
N LYS A 176 4.76 17.46 -6.09
CA LYS A 176 5.00 16.52 -7.20
C LYS A 176 3.98 16.64 -8.31
N VAL A 177 4.42 16.43 -9.55
CA VAL A 177 3.55 16.23 -10.71
C VAL A 177 3.38 14.74 -10.90
N VAL A 178 2.15 14.26 -10.95
CA VAL A 178 1.81 12.85 -11.14
C VAL A 178 1.02 12.72 -12.44
N ALA A 179 1.61 12.11 -13.44
CA ALA A 179 0.88 11.69 -14.64
C ALA A 179 0.52 10.22 -14.51
N TRP A 180 -0.76 9.86 -14.59
CA TRP A 180 -1.18 8.46 -14.55
C TRP A 180 -1.99 8.08 -15.78
N TYR A 181 -1.92 6.80 -16.13
CA TYR A 181 -2.62 6.21 -17.27
C TYR A 181 -3.06 4.78 -16.92
N SER A 182 -4.34 4.47 -17.12
CA SER A 182 -4.88 3.10 -17.04
C SER A 182 -5.17 2.60 -18.45
N PRO A 183 -4.38 1.64 -18.99
CA PRO A 183 -4.65 1.05 -20.30
C PRO A 183 -6.00 0.35 -20.37
N LYS A 184 -6.48 -0.19 -19.25
CA LYS A 184 -7.73 -0.93 -19.18
C LYS A 184 -8.94 0.01 -19.31
N ARG A 185 -8.85 1.20 -18.72
CA ARG A 185 -9.88 2.25 -18.81
C ARG A 185 -9.72 3.12 -20.05
N LYS A 186 -8.53 3.12 -20.67
CA LYS A 186 -8.11 4.05 -21.74
C LYS A 186 -8.20 5.52 -21.31
N GLU A 187 -7.90 5.76 -20.04
CA GLU A 187 -7.98 7.08 -19.42
C GLU A 187 -6.62 7.43 -18.79
N GLY A 188 -6.31 8.71 -18.77
CA GLY A 188 -5.15 9.23 -18.08
C GLY A 188 -5.39 10.66 -17.63
N MET A 189 -4.66 11.06 -16.60
CA MET A 189 -4.74 12.39 -16.02
C MET A 189 -3.36 12.83 -15.55
N VAL A 190 -3.16 14.14 -15.54
CA VAL A 190 -1.98 14.76 -14.93
C VAL A 190 -2.46 15.59 -13.76
N GLU A 191 -1.93 15.27 -12.59
CA GLU A 191 -2.22 15.94 -11.33
C GLU A 191 -0.97 16.71 -10.88
N LEU A 192 -1.18 17.94 -10.42
CA LEU A 192 -0.17 18.69 -9.70
C LEU A 192 -0.55 18.65 -8.22
N GLN A 193 0.26 17.98 -7.41
CA GLN A 193 0.09 17.91 -5.97
C GLN A 193 1.08 18.90 -5.34
N VAL A 194 0.55 19.97 -4.73
CA VAL A 194 1.31 21.02 -4.03
C VAL A 194 0.85 21.03 -2.57
N TYR A 195 1.75 21.32 -1.63
CA TYR A 195 1.44 21.42 -0.19
C TYR A 195 0.90 20.11 0.43
N GLU A 196 1.63 19.02 0.23
CA GLU A 196 1.42 17.80 1.01
C GLU A 196 2.29 17.91 2.27
N PHE A 197 1.71 18.38 3.38
CA PHE A 197 2.38 18.51 4.69
C PHE A 197 2.31 17.21 5.48
#